data_AF-A0A6G9YFS4-F1
#
_entry.id   AF-A0A6G9YFS4-F1
#
_cell.length_a   1.000
_cell.length_b   1.000
_cell.length_c   1.000
_cell.angle_alpha   90.00
_cell.angle_beta   90.00
_cell.angle_gamma   90.00
#
_symmetry.space_group_name_H-M   'P 1'
#
loop_
_entity.id
_entity.type
_entity.pdbx_description
1 polymer ?
#
loop_
_entity_poly.entity_id
_entity_poly.type
_entity_poly.pdbx_seq_one_letter_code
_entity_poly.pdbx_strand_id
1 'polypeptide(L)'
;MGPRPGLSNPITSCPAAVSIRATASPLGSVAPVIMIRMAPPTNLPGGNSALASRIRVSGIPELSHSVDADGIGMRPVGFRQIHATPPARRRYSRRMTWIAPDIQRTSPPLIADERPMLQAWLDTHRQTLLWKCSGLEAEQLRQRCVAPSTLSLLGLVRHMTEVERGWFRRTARGESIDYIYCSEDNWDGDLDDIADADPAATFAAFRSEIELADAAVADMSLDATFKHPRRPESEYSLRWVYIHMIEEYARHNGHADFLRERIDGATGD
;
A
#
# COMPACT_ATOMS: atom_id res chain seq x y z
N MET A 1 -9.39 -13.01 71.56
CA MET A 1 -9.96 -13.04 70.19
C MET A 1 -9.30 -11.92 69.40
N GLY A 2 -8.61 -12.27 68.32
CA GLY A 2 -7.56 -11.44 67.71
C GLY A 2 -8.05 -10.17 66.97
N PRO A 3 -7.16 -9.17 66.79
CA PRO A 3 -7.45 -7.98 66.01
C PRO A 3 -7.19 -8.21 64.51
N ARG A 4 -8.07 -7.70 63.65
CA ARG A 4 -7.86 -7.62 62.20
C ARG A 4 -7.06 -6.37 61.87
N PRO A 5 -5.99 -6.43 61.04
CA PRO A 5 -5.35 -5.24 60.51
C PRO A 5 -6.05 -4.81 59.20
N GLY A 6 -6.50 -3.55 59.16
CA GLY A 6 -6.88 -2.86 57.93
C GLY A 6 -5.64 -2.23 57.31
N LEU A 7 -5.30 -2.65 56.09
CA LEU A 7 -4.19 -2.11 55.32
C LEU A 7 -4.58 -0.83 54.58
N SER A 8 -3.60 0.08 54.57
CA SER A 8 -3.54 1.41 53.98
C SER A 8 -3.53 1.45 52.45
N ASN A 9 -4.04 2.57 51.91
CA ASN A 9 -3.96 3.18 50.56
C ASN A 9 -2.62 3.01 49.79
N PRO A 10 -2.45 3.59 48.58
CA PRO A 10 -3.19 3.49 47.31
C PRO A 10 -2.23 3.03 46.18
N ILE A 11 -2.70 2.31 45.15
CA ILE A 11 -1.84 1.99 43.98
C ILE A 11 -2.23 2.90 42.81
N THR A 12 -1.43 3.95 42.62
CA THR A 12 -1.13 4.52 41.30
C THR A 12 -0.58 3.40 40.41
N SER A 13 -1.24 3.09 39.29
CA SER A 13 -0.64 2.30 38.22
C SER A 13 -0.56 3.15 36.95
N CYS A 14 0.68 3.39 36.53
CA CYS A 14 1.02 3.82 35.18
C CYS A 14 0.45 2.84 34.14
N PRO A 15 0.10 3.28 32.93
CA PRO A 15 -0.05 2.37 31.81
C PRO A 15 1.32 1.76 31.52
N ALA A 16 1.39 0.43 31.48
CA ALA A 16 2.57 -0.30 31.06
C ALA A 16 2.92 0.11 29.62
N ALA A 17 4.11 0.67 29.44
CA ALA A 17 4.71 0.87 28.14
C ALA A 17 4.95 -0.50 27.50
N VAL A 18 4.32 -0.76 26.36
CA VAL A 18 4.70 -1.87 25.48
C VAL A 18 6.03 -1.47 24.84
N SER A 19 7.12 -2.02 25.35
CA SER A 19 8.45 -1.87 24.76
C SER A 19 8.62 -2.95 23.68
N ILE A 20 8.60 -2.54 22.42
CA ILE A 20 8.96 -3.41 21.29
C ILE A 20 10.48 -3.41 21.19
N ARG A 21 11.11 -4.48 21.69
CA ARG A 21 12.53 -4.76 21.43
C ARG A 21 12.62 -5.67 20.21
N ALA A 22 13.03 -5.11 19.08
CA ALA A 22 13.49 -5.91 17.96
C ALA A 22 14.88 -6.47 18.32
N THR A 23 14.99 -7.78 18.52
CA THR A 23 16.29 -8.45 18.58
C THR A 23 16.61 -8.96 17.17
N ALA A 24 17.70 -8.45 16.58
CA ALA A 24 18.24 -8.96 15.33
C ALA A 24 18.75 -10.40 15.54
N SER A 25 18.17 -11.35 14.81
CA SER A 25 18.72 -12.70 14.68
C SER A 25 19.76 -12.71 13.56
N PRO A 26 20.98 -13.24 13.79
CA PRO A 26 21.96 -13.40 12.74
C PRO A 26 21.64 -14.72 12.05
N LEU A 27 20.73 -14.70 11.08
CA LEU A 27 20.54 -15.69 10.01
C LEU A 27 19.24 -15.28 9.28
N GLY A 28 19.39 -14.90 8.01
CA GLY A 28 18.36 -14.59 6.99
C GLY A 28 16.91 -14.46 7.45
N SER A 29 16.45 -13.21 7.55
CA SER A 29 15.13 -12.83 8.06
C SER A 29 13.99 -13.47 7.25
N VAL A 30 13.17 -14.21 7.98
CA VAL A 30 11.83 -14.66 7.59
C VAL A 30 10.89 -13.48 7.82
N ALA A 31 10.03 -13.15 6.86
CA ALA A 31 8.87 -12.30 7.16
C ALA A 31 8.09 -12.95 8.34
N PRO A 32 7.85 -12.25 9.46
CA PRO A 32 7.26 -12.87 10.62
C PRO A 32 5.80 -13.24 10.31
N VAL A 33 5.52 -14.54 10.25
CA VAL A 33 4.16 -15.05 10.37
C VAL A 33 3.71 -14.78 11.81
N ILE A 34 2.91 -13.74 12.01
CA ILE A 34 2.27 -13.46 13.30
C ILE A 34 1.13 -14.46 13.47
N MET A 35 1.41 -15.54 14.20
CA MET A 35 0.37 -16.44 14.71
C MET A 35 -0.42 -15.72 15.82
N ILE A 36 -1.55 -15.12 15.48
CA ILE A 36 -2.52 -14.61 16.46
C ILE A 36 -3.21 -15.83 17.08
N ARG A 37 -2.76 -16.22 18.27
CA ARG A 37 -3.45 -17.20 19.10
C ARG A 37 -4.71 -16.53 19.68
N MET A 38 -5.84 -16.67 18.99
CA MET A 38 -7.13 -16.23 19.54
C MET A 38 -7.50 -17.09 20.76
N ALA A 39 -7.73 -16.45 21.90
CA ALA A 39 -8.34 -17.07 23.05
C ALA A 39 -9.82 -17.39 22.72
N PRO A 40 -10.37 -18.53 23.14
CA PRO A 40 -11.78 -18.85 22.91
C PRO A 40 -12.69 -17.82 23.60
N PRO A 41 -13.83 -17.44 22.99
CA PRO A 41 -14.74 -16.46 23.57
C PRO A 41 -15.35 -17.00 24.86
N THR A 42 -15.18 -16.26 25.96
CA THR A 42 -15.97 -16.43 27.16
C THR A 42 -17.36 -15.84 26.93
N ASN A 43 -18.39 -16.68 27.06
CA ASN A 43 -19.78 -16.28 26.98
C ASN A 43 -20.12 -15.25 28.08
N LEU A 44 -20.60 -14.07 27.69
CA LEU A 44 -21.44 -13.22 28.52
C LEU A 44 -22.61 -12.65 27.69
N PRO A 45 -23.82 -12.54 28.27
CA PRO A 45 -25.05 -12.37 27.50
C PRO A 45 -25.44 -10.91 27.27
N GLY A 46 -25.94 -10.64 26.05
CA GLY A 46 -27.07 -9.74 25.76
C GLY A 46 -26.91 -8.23 25.95
N GLY A 47 -27.15 -7.46 24.88
CA GLY A 47 -27.51 -6.04 24.99
C GLY A 47 -27.30 -5.22 23.73
N ASN A 48 -28.37 -5.02 22.94
CA ASN A 48 -28.47 -4.01 21.89
C ASN A 48 -28.36 -2.59 22.46
N SER A 49 -27.63 -1.69 21.79
CA SER A 49 -28.12 -0.32 21.54
C SER A 49 -27.24 0.43 20.54
N ALA A 50 -27.89 1.02 19.55
CA ALA A 50 -27.34 1.97 18.61
C ALA A 50 -27.21 3.35 19.27
N LEU A 51 -26.11 4.05 19.02
CA LEU A 51 -25.98 5.48 19.32
C LEU A 51 -25.19 6.17 18.22
N ALA A 52 -25.92 6.89 17.37
CA ALA A 52 -25.40 7.84 16.41
C ALA A 52 -25.07 9.16 17.13
N SER A 53 -23.83 9.63 17.02
CA SER A 53 -23.41 10.96 17.48
C SER A 53 -23.21 11.90 16.29
N ARG A 54 -24.04 12.94 16.23
CA ARG A 54 -23.94 14.06 15.28
C ARG A 54 -22.85 15.02 15.76
N ILE A 55 -21.85 15.29 14.92
CA ILE A 55 -20.87 16.35 15.13
C ILE A 55 -21.41 17.64 14.51
N ARG A 56 -21.47 18.71 15.30
CA ARG A 56 -21.85 20.07 14.87
C ARG A 56 -20.56 20.89 14.76
N VAL A 57 -20.27 21.47 13.60
CA VAL A 57 -19.16 22.41 13.40
C VAL A 57 -19.75 23.81 13.25
N SER A 58 -19.27 24.76 14.06
CA SER A 58 -19.62 26.18 13.98
C SER A 58 -18.33 27.02 14.06
N GLY A 59 -18.15 27.95 13.12
CA GLY A 59 -17.13 29.00 13.22
C GLY A 59 -16.56 29.45 11.88
N ILE A 60 -17.22 30.41 11.22
CA ILE A 60 -16.62 31.26 10.18
C ILE A 60 -16.80 32.71 10.66
N PRO A 61 -15.74 33.55 10.73
CA PRO A 61 -15.90 34.99 10.85
C PRO A 61 -15.97 35.64 9.46
N GLU A 62 -16.96 36.52 9.29
CA GLU A 62 -17.15 37.41 8.14
C GLU A 62 -16.01 38.44 8.03
N LEU A 63 -15.51 38.65 6.80
CA LEU A 63 -14.66 39.78 6.44
C LEU A 63 -15.53 40.89 5.85
N SER A 64 -15.56 42.04 6.52
CA SER A 64 -16.19 43.27 6.02
C SER A 64 -15.20 44.05 5.15
N HIS A 65 -15.66 44.44 3.96
CA HIS A 65 -15.01 45.39 3.07
C HIS A 65 -15.34 46.82 3.51
N SER A 66 -14.34 47.69 3.59
CA SER A 66 -14.53 49.15 3.49
C SER A 66 -13.78 49.66 2.27
N VAL A 67 -14.52 50.37 1.42
CA VAL A 67 -14.03 51.08 0.23
C VAL A 67 -14.01 52.54 0.61
N ASP A 68 -12.84 53.17 0.58
CA ASP A 68 -12.74 54.62 0.57
C ASP A 68 -12.11 55.05 -0.76
N ALA A 69 -12.91 55.81 -1.49
CA ALA A 69 -12.48 56.63 -2.60
C ALA A 69 -11.98 57.95 -2.04
N ASP A 70 -10.83 58.43 -2.50
CA ASP A 70 -10.63 59.85 -2.78
C ASP A 70 -9.36 60.06 -3.61
N GLY A 71 -9.54 60.80 -4.70
CA GLY A 71 -8.49 61.16 -5.63
C GLY A 71 -7.86 62.50 -5.28
N ILE A 72 -6.53 62.57 -5.39
CA ILE A 72 -5.81 63.83 -5.59
C ILE A 72 -4.69 63.57 -6.60
N GLY A 73 -4.78 64.28 -7.72
CA GLY A 73 -3.81 64.22 -8.81
C GLY A 73 -2.51 64.93 -8.47
N MET A 74 -1.38 64.26 -8.74
CA MET A 74 -0.07 64.87 -8.84
C MET A 74 0.60 64.47 -10.16
N ARG A 75 1.19 65.47 -10.82
CA ARG A 75 1.81 65.38 -12.14
C ARG A 75 3.16 64.63 -12.04
N PRO A 76 3.54 63.75 -12.99
CA PRO A 76 4.75 62.97 -12.85
C PRO A 76 5.99 63.76 -13.29
N VAL A 77 7.02 63.70 -12.46
CA VAL A 77 8.39 64.16 -12.77
C VAL A 77 9.09 63.03 -13.53
N GLY A 78 9.72 63.34 -14.66
CA GLY A 78 10.27 62.37 -15.60
C GLY A 78 11.31 61.43 -14.96
N PHE A 79 10.94 60.15 -14.83
CA PHE A 79 11.89 59.07 -14.56
C PHE A 79 12.43 58.52 -15.89
N ARG A 80 13.75 58.56 -16.04
CA ARG A 80 14.48 58.00 -17.18
C ARG A 80 14.30 56.47 -17.15
N GLN A 81 13.57 55.94 -18.13
CA GLN A 81 13.34 54.51 -18.29
C GLN A 81 14.65 53.81 -18.66
N ILE A 82 15.34 53.27 -17.66
CA ILE A 82 16.37 52.25 -17.88
C ILE A 82 15.65 50.97 -18.30
N HIS A 83 15.74 50.62 -19.58
CA HIS A 83 15.32 49.33 -20.09
C HIS A 83 16.22 48.24 -19.52
N ALA A 84 15.85 47.71 -18.34
CA ALA A 84 16.40 46.45 -17.87
C ALA A 84 15.78 45.33 -18.73
N THR A 85 16.62 44.67 -19.53
CA THR A 85 16.27 43.43 -20.22
C THR A 85 15.74 42.43 -19.19
N PRO A 86 14.53 41.87 -19.35
CA PRO A 86 14.03 40.85 -18.44
C PRO A 86 15.02 39.67 -18.47
N PRO A 87 15.40 39.09 -17.31
CA PRO A 87 16.19 37.87 -17.34
C PRO A 87 15.44 36.82 -18.17
N ALA A 88 16.17 36.11 -19.02
CA ALA A 88 15.62 35.06 -19.86
C ALA A 88 14.73 34.18 -19.00
N ARG A 89 13.44 34.07 -19.37
CA ARG A 89 12.50 33.17 -18.70
C ARG A 89 13.12 31.79 -18.76
N ARG A 90 13.66 31.33 -17.63
CA ARG A 90 14.11 29.95 -17.46
C ARG A 90 12.88 29.12 -17.76
N ARG A 91 12.85 28.47 -18.93
CA ARG A 91 11.83 27.48 -19.24
C ARG A 91 12.04 26.40 -18.20
N TYR A 92 11.29 26.46 -17.10
CA TYR A 92 11.03 25.28 -16.30
C TYR A 92 10.36 24.34 -17.28
N SER A 93 11.13 23.40 -17.83
CA SER A 93 10.56 22.23 -18.48
C SER A 93 9.56 21.70 -17.48
N ARG A 94 8.26 21.86 -17.78
CA ARG A 94 7.20 21.19 -17.04
C ARG A 94 7.59 19.72 -17.12
N ARG A 95 8.19 19.17 -16.05
CA ARG A 95 8.40 17.72 -15.97
C ARG A 95 7.00 17.18 -16.20
N MET A 96 6.81 16.46 -17.30
CA MET A 96 5.55 15.79 -17.54
C MET A 96 5.48 14.72 -16.48
N THR A 97 4.85 15.06 -15.35
CA THR A 97 4.67 14.14 -14.24
C THR A 97 3.82 13.00 -14.77
N TRP A 98 4.39 11.81 -14.79
CA TRP A 98 3.62 10.62 -15.12
C TRP A 98 2.54 10.44 -14.06
N ILE A 99 1.33 10.16 -14.51
CA ILE A 99 0.15 9.91 -13.67
C ILE A 99 -0.24 8.46 -13.91
N ALA A 100 -0.52 7.72 -12.84
CA ALA A 100 -0.99 6.36 -12.95
C ALA A 100 -2.30 6.30 -13.75
N PRO A 101 -2.40 5.39 -14.73
CA PRO A 101 -3.58 5.27 -15.58
C PRO A 101 -4.80 4.89 -14.75
N ASP A 102 -5.98 5.28 -15.24
CA ASP A 102 -7.24 4.80 -14.69
C ASP A 102 -7.43 3.31 -14.99
N ILE A 103 -7.96 2.56 -14.04
CA ILE A 103 -8.10 1.11 -14.09
C ILE A 103 -9.55 0.75 -13.82
N GLN A 104 -10.18 0.11 -14.80
CA GLN A 104 -11.49 -0.48 -14.60
C GLN A 104 -11.34 -1.86 -13.96
N ARG A 105 -11.83 -1.99 -12.72
CA ARG A 105 -11.89 -3.27 -12.02
C ARG A 105 -13.09 -4.09 -12.51
N THR A 106 -12.84 -5.36 -12.82
CA THR A 106 -13.86 -6.35 -13.15
C THR A 106 -14.25 -7.14 -11.91
N SER A 107 -15.55 -7.37 -11.71
CA SER A 107 -16.01 -8.29 -10.67
C SER A 107 -15.88 -9.74 -11.14
N PRO A 108 -15.57 -10.68 -10.24
CA PRO A 108 -15.54 -12.09 -10.59
C PRO A 108 -16.96 -12.60 -10.90
N PRO A 109 -17.10 -13.64 -11.75
CA PRO A 109 -18.39 -14.22 -12.05
C PRO A 109 -19.01 -14.86 -10.79
N LEU A 110 -20.34 -14.87 -10.71
CA LEU A 110 -21.05 -15.51 -9.58
C LEU A 110 -21.04 -17.04 -9.67
N ILE A 111 -20.90 -17.59 -10.88
CA ILE A 111 -20.90 -19.03 -11.16
C ILE A 111 -19.83 -19.28 -12.22
N ALA A 112 -18.85 -20.13 -11.90
CA ALA A 112 -17.84 -20.62 -12.82
C ALA A 112 -17.20 -21.91 -12.25
N ASP A 113 -16.53 -22.67 -13.10
CA ASP A 113 -15.68 -23.78 -12.66
C ASP A 113 -14.49 -23.27 -11.82
N GLU A 114 -13.85 -24.17 -11.08
CA GLU A 114 -12.84 -23.83 -10.07
C GLU A 114 -11.71 -22.94 -10.62
N ARG A 115 -11.06 -23.32 -11.73
CA ARG A 115 -9.95 -22.55 -12.30
C ARG A 115 -10.39 -21.15 -12.79
N PRO A 116 -11.43 -21.03 -13.65
CA PRO A 116 -11.92 -19.71 -14.04
C PRO A 116 -12.33 -18.82 -12.85
N MET A 117 -12.89 -19.41 -11.78
CA MET A 117 -13.21 -18.68 -10.55
C MET A 117 -11.96 -18.15 -9.84
N LEU A 118 -10.95 -19.00 -9.63
CA LEU A 118 -9.67 -18.61 -9.02
C LEU A 118 -8.97 -17.52 -9.82
N GLN A 119 -8.92 -17.67 -11.15
CA GLN A 119 -8.33 -16.67 -12.04
C GLN A 119 -9.08 -15.33 -11.93
N ALA A 120 -10.41 -15.34 -12.00
CA ALA A 120 -11.18 -14.10 -11.96
C ALA A 120 -11.04 -13.35 -10.62
N TRP A 121 -10.96 -14.07 -9.49
CA TRP A 121 -10.67 -13.46 -8.19
C TRP A 121 -9.25 -12.88 -8.14
N LEU A 122 -8.27 -13.61 -8.64
CA LEU A 122 -6.89 -13.13 -8.72
C LEU A 122 -6.78 -11.87 -9.60
N ASP A 123 -7.43 -11.87 -10.77
CA ASP A 123 -7.45 -10.71 -11.68
C ASP A 123 -8.15 -9.51 -11.06
N THR A 124 -9.25 -9.71 -10.34
CA THR A 124 -9.93 -8.65 -9.58
C THR A 124 -8.97 -8.00 -8.59
N HIS A 125 -8.15 -8.79 -7.90
CA HIS A 125 -7.19 -8.32 -6.93
C HIS A 125 -5.96 -7.63 -7.56
N ARG A 126 -5.43 -8.16 -8.67
CA ARG A 126 -4.39 -7.52 -9.49
C ARG A 126 -4.83 -6.13 -9.96
N GLN A 127 -6.06 -6.04 -10.47
CA GLN A 127 -6.66 -4.78 -10.91
C GLN A 127 -6.94 -3.85 -9.73
N THR A 128 -7.34 -4.37 -8.57
CA THR A 128 -7.57 -3.56 -7.35
C THR A 128 -6.29 -2.81 -6.98
N LEU A 129 -5.13 -3.47 -6.98
CA LEU A 129 -3.86 -2.82 -6.65
C LEU A 129 -3.57 -1.64 -7.59
N LEU A 130 -3.72 -1.83 -8.90
CA LEU A 130 -3.51 -0.75 -9.88
C LEU A 130 -4.57 0.34 -9.79
N TRP A 131 -5.82 -0.02 -9.46
CA TRP A 131 -6.90 0.93 -9.21
C TRP A 131 -6.60 1.81 -7.99
N LYS A 132 -6.03 1.26 -6.91
CA LYS A 132 -5.58 2.06 -5.76
C LYS A 132 -4.48 3.06 -6.11
N CYS A 133 -3.75 2.83 -7.20
CA CYS A 133 -2.78 3.80 -7.70
C CYS A 133 -3.36 4.83 -8.67
N SER A 134 -4.54 4.60 -9.24
CA SER A 134 -5.10 5.41 -10.34
C SER A 134 -5.20 6.89 -9.99
N GLY A 135 -4.76 7.74 -10.92
CA GLY A 135 -4.80 9.21 -10.78
C GLY A 135 -3.70 9.81 -9.91
N LEU A 136 -2.84 9.00 -9.27
CA LEU A 136 -1.72 9.51 -8.47
C LEU A 136 -0.52 9.89 -9.34
N GLU A 137 0.18 10.94 -8.94
CA GLU A 137 1.45 11.33 -9.51
C GLU A 137 2.59 10.40 -9.09
N ALA A 138 3.65 10.36 -9.90
CA ALA A 138 4.86 9.58 -9.65
C ALA A 138 5.47 9.76 -8.24
N GLU A 139 5.41 10.97 -7.68
CA GLU A 139 5.94 11.25 -6.33
C GLU A 139 5.04 10.66 -5.24
N GLN A 140 3.73 10.81 -5.38
CA GLN A 140 2.74 10.28 -4.45
C GLN A 140 2.83 8.75 -4.34
N LEU A 141 3.08 8.06 -5.46
CA LEU A 141 3.22 6.61 -5.48
C LEU A 141 4.44 6.11 -4.70
N ARG A 142 5.53 6.91 -4.65
CA ARG A 142 6.75 6.59 -3.89
C ARG A 142 6.64 6.93 -2.41
N GLN A 143 5.66 7.76 -2.05
CA GLN A 143 5.57 8.32 -0.72
C GLN A 143 5.33 7.23 0.34
N ARG A 144 6.19 7.22 1.36
CA ARG A 144 6.06 6.36 2.55
C ARG A 144 5.21 7.07 3.60
N CYS A 145 3.89 6.90 3.53
CA CYS A 145 2.93 7.80 4.20
C CYS A 145 2.58 7.44 5.65
N VAL A 146 3.02 6.28 6.14
CA VAL A 146 2.60 5.73 7.44
C VAL A 146 3.82 5.28 8.23
N ALA A 147 4.42 6.19 9.01
CA ALA A 147 5.50 5.81 9.92
C ALA A 147 4.99 4.85 11.03
N PRO A 148 5.79 3.86 11.46
CA PRO A 148 7.17 3.57 11.06
C PRO A 148 7.29 2.68 9.80
N SER A 149 6.18 2.33 9.15
CA SER A 149 6.19 1.51 7.94
C SER A 149 6.92 2.21 6.80
N THR A 150 7.68 1.42 6.05
CA THR A 150 8.40 1.85 4.84
C THR A 150 7.63 1.56 3.55
N LEU A 151 6.40 1.04 3.66
CA LEU A 151 5.58 0.72 2.49
C LEU A 151 5.20 1.99 1.71
N SER A 152 5.17 1.83 0.39
CA SER A 152 4.65 2.79 -0.58
C SER A 152 3.79 2.04 -1.60
N LEU A 153 2.87 2.72 -2.28
CA LEU A 153 2.05 2.08 -3.32
C LEU A 153 2.91 1.53 -4.45
N LEU A 154 3.95 2.26 -4.87
CA LEU A 154 4.86 1.80 -5.91
C LEU A 154 5.65 0.55 -5.47
N GLY A 155 6.08 0.51 -4.21
CA GLY A 155 6.72 -0.66 -3.63
C GLY A 155 5.81 -1.88 -3.59
N LEU A 156 4.52 -1.72 -3.29
CA LEU A 156 3.57 -2.83 -3.36
C LEU A 156 3.41 -3.38 -4.78
N VAL A 157 3.43 -2.52 -5.82
CA VAL A 157 3.40 -2.99 -7.22
C VAL A 157 4.65 -3.81 -7.56
N ARG A 158 5.84 -3.35 -7.14
CA ARG A 158 7.09 -4.11 -7.33
C ARG A 158 7.08 -5.42 -6.58
N HIS A 159 6.63 -5.39 -5.33
CA HIS A 159 6.52 -6.57 -4.49
C HIS A 159 5.64 -7.63 -5.12
N MET A 160 4.42 -7.25 -5.53
CA MET A 160 3.53 -8.20 -6.19
C MET A 160 4.07 -8.69 -7.53
N THR A 161 4.89 -7.89 -8.25
CA THR A 161 5.60 -8.37 -9.44
C THR A 161 6.55 -9.54 -9.09
N GLU A 162 7.32 -9.43 -8.01
CA GLU A 162 8.25 -10.48 -7.59
C GLU A 162 7.53 -11.72 -7.04
N VAL A 163 6.42 -11.52 -6.34
CA VAL A 163 5.60 -12.60 -5.79
C VAL A 163 4.95 -13.41 -6.92
N GLU A 164 4.38 -12.77 -7.95
CA GLU A 164 3.85 -13.42 -9.16
C GLU A 164 4.92 -14.28 -9.85
N ARG A 165 6.07 -13.65 -10.12
CA ARG A 165 7.23 -14.29 -10.76
C ARG A 165 7.76 -15.47 -9.96
N GLY A 166 7.86 -15.29 -8.64
CA GLY A 166 8.36 -16.29 -7.70
C GLY A 166 7.48 -17.54 -7.63
N TRP A 167 6.16 -17.35 -7.55
CA TRP A 167 5.23 -18.47 -7.38
C TRP A 167 4.84 -19.15 -8.68
N PHE A 168 4.39 -18.40 -9.69
CA PHE A 168 3.90 -19.02 -10.93
C PHE A 168 5.04 -19.53 -11.81
N ARG A 169 6.08 -18.73 -12.01
CA ARG A 169 7.13 -19.07 -12.98
C ARG A 169 8.30 -19.82 -12.37
N ARG A 170 8.87 -19.30 -11.30
CA ARG A 170 10.05 -19.93 -10.68
C ARG A 170 9.68 -21.20 -9.92
N THR A 171 8.54 -21.22 -9.23
CA THR A 171 8.14 -22.35 -8.39
C THR A 171 7.24 -23.33 -9.12
N ALA A 172 6.09 -22.89 -9.64
CA ALA A 172 5.14 -23.81 -10.28
C ALA A 172 5.65 -24.32 -11.63
N ARG A 173 6.10 -23.41 -12.51
CA ARG A 173 6.66 -23.79 -13.81
C ARG A 173 8.10 -24.29 -13.75
N GLY A 174 8.86 -23.89 -12.72
CA GLY A 174 10.26 -24.28 -12.55
C GLY A 174 11.24 -23.52 -13.46
N GLU A 175 10.89 -22.32 -13.91
CA GLU A 175 11.76 -21.49 -14.74
C GLU A 175 12.99 -21.00 -13.97
N SER A 176 14.17 -21.11 -14.59
CA SER A 176 15.41 -20.55 -14.08
C SER A 176 15.56 -19.10 -14.55
N ILE A 177 14.88 -18.20 -13.84
CA ILE A 177 14.86 -16.75 -14.10
C ILE A 177 15.22 -15.96 -12.85
N ASP A 178 15.93 -14.85 -13.03
CA ASP A 178 16.32 -13.97 -11.93
C ASP A 178 15.16 -13.11 -11.41
N TYR A 179 15.29 -12.57 -10.21
CA TYR A 179 14.40 -11.53 -9.68
C TYR A 179 14.61 -10.21 -10.44
N ILE A 180 13.61 -9.32 -10.44
CA ILE A 180 13.63 -8.04 -11.17
C ILE A 180 14.20 -6.91 -10.30
N TYR A 181 13.82 -6.88 -9.03
CA TYR A 181 14.11 -5.86 -8.03
C TYR A 181 14.87 -6.43 -6.82
N CYS A 182 14.64 -7.70 -6.47
CA CYS A 182 15.35 -8.35 -5.36
C CYS A 182 16.71 -8.90 -5.82
N SER A 183 17.69 -8.92 -4.91
CA SER A 183 19.03 -9.47 -5.14
C SER A 183 19.53 -10.22 -3.90
N GLU A 184 20.69 -10.89 -4.01
CA GLU A 184 21.32 -11.54 -2.85
C GLU A 184 21.75 -10.54 -1.77
N ASP A 185 22.13 -9.33 -2.17
CA ASP A 185 22.54 -8.24 -1.28
C ASP A 185 21.34 -7.47 -0.69
N ASN A 186 20.19 -7.49 -1.37
CA ASN A 186 18.95 -6.85 -0.92
C ASN A 186 17.72 -7.66 -1.32
N TRP A 187 17.22 -8.49 -0.39
CA TRP A 187 16.02 -9.30 -0.60
C TRP A 187 14.73 -8.48 -0.61
N ASP A 188 14.73 -7.29 -0.01
CA ASP A 188 13.58 -6.39 0.08
C ASP A 188 13.72 -5.20 -0.90
N GLY A 189 14.53 -5.34 -1.96
CA GLY A 189 14.79 -4.25 -2.94
C GLY A 189 13.57 -3.79 -3.74
N ASP A 190 12.55 -4.65 -3.84
CA ASP A 190 11.21 -4.32 -4.32
C ASP A 190 10.51 -3.26 -3.46
N LEU A 191 10.81 -3.18 -2.16
CA LEU A 191 10.24 -2.23 -1.20
C LEU A 191 11.22 -1.12 -0.79
N ASP A 192 12.51 -1.40 -0.74
CA ASP A 192 13.54 -0.49 -0.26
C ASP A 192 13.99 0.51 -1.32
N ASP A 193 14.18 0.07 -2.56
CA ASP A 193 14.84 0.86 -3.62
C ASP A 193 13.83 1.69 -4.45
N ILE A 194 13.00 2.47 -3.75
CA ILE A 194 11.84 3.18 -4.32
C ILE A 194 12.12 4.63 -4.70
N ALA A 195 13.05 5.32 -4.03
CA ALA A 195 13.24 6.76 -4.17
C ALA A 195 13.40 7.20 -5.65
N ASP A 196 14.18 6.45 -6.42
CA ASP A 196 14.48 6.75 -7.82
C ASP A 196 13.74 5.83 -8.83
N ALA A 197 12.85 4.95 -8.35
CA ALA A 197 12.09 4.00 -9.17
C ALA A 197 11.22 4.64 -10.27
N ASP A 198 11.33 4.22 -11.53
CA ASP A 198 10.42 4.68 -12.59
C ASP A 198 9.02 4.01 -12.44
N PRO A 199 7.93 4.77 -12.18
CA PRO A 199 6.60 4.21 -12.05
C PRO A 199 6.05 3.65 -13.36
N ALA A 200 6.38 4.28 -14.49
CA ALA A 200 5.91 3.82 -15.80
C ALA A 200 6.51 2.44 -16.12
N ALA A 201 7.82 2.29 -15.91
CA ALA A 201 8.52 1.01 -16.07
C ALA A 201 8.02 -0.04 -15.06
N THR A 202 7.79 0.35 -13.81
CA THR A 202 7.28 -0.56 -12.77
C THR A 202 5.91 -1.13 -13.13
N PHE A 203 4.98 -0.27 -13.60
CA PHE A 203 3.65 -0.71 -14.02
C PHE A 203 3.70 -1.58 -15.28
N ALA A 204 4.61 -1.28 -16.21
CA ALA A 204 4.81 -2.09 -17.40
C ALA A 204 5.36 -3.49 -17.04
N ALA A 205 6.33 -3.55 -16.12
CA ALA A 205 6.88 -4.80 -15.62
C ALA A 205 5.82 -5.65 -14.91
N PHE A 206 5.00 -5.04 -14.05
CA PHE A 206 3.92 -5.74 -13.35
C PHE A 206 2.90 -6.35 -14.32
N ARG A 207 2.41 -5.57 -15.31
CA ARG A 207 1.47 -6.10 -16.32
C ARG A 207 2.10 -7.20 -17.17
N SER A 208 3.34 -7.02 -17.59
CA SER A 208 4.06 -8.06 -18.35
C SER A 208 4.23 -9.33 -17.52
N GLU A 209 4.50 -9.21 -16.23
CA GLU A 209 4.68 -10.38 -15.36
C GLU A 209 3.36 -11.11 -15.13
N ILE A 210 2.22 -10.41 -15.01
CA ILE A 210 0.89 -11.05 -14.97
C ILE A 210 0.66 -11.91 -16.23
N GLU A 211 0.90 -11.35 -17.42
CA GLU A 211 0.72 -12.08 -18.68
C GLU A 211 1.63 -13.32 -18.76
N LEU A 212 2.89 -13.20 -18.33
CA LEU A 212 3.85 -14.29 -18.32
C LEU A 212 3.51 -15.36 -17.26
N ALA A 213 3.05 -14.94 -16.08
CA ALA A 213 2.62 -15.83 -15.01
C ALA A 213 1.41 -16.67 -15.42
N ASP A 214 0.39 -16.04 -16.01
CA ASP A 214 -0.80 -16.73 -16.49
C ASP A 214 -0.44 -17.72 -17.62
N ALA A 215 0.40 -17.32 -18.56
CA ALA A 215 0.86 -18.18 -19.65
C ALA A 215 1.68 -19.38 -19.15
N ALA A 216 2.51 -19.20 -18.12
CA ALA A 216 3.39 -20.25 -17.60
C ALA A 216 2.63 -21.43 -16.98
N VAL A 217 1.40 -21.21 -16.50
CA VAL A 217 0.59 -22.24 -15.82
C VAL A 217 -0.73 -22.57 -16.53
N ALA A 218 -0.93 -22.04 -17.74
CA ALA A 218 -2.15 -22.23 -18.53
C ALA A 218 -2.40 -23.69 -18.89
N ASP A 219 -1.34 -24.47 -19.14
CA ASP A 219 -1.37 -25.88 -19.51
C ASP A 219 -1.28 -26.84 -18.31
N MET A 220 -1.07 -26.33 -17.11
CA MET A 220 -0.90 -27.14 -15.90
C MET A 220 -2.24 -27.47 -15.25
N SER A 221 -2.41 -28.68 -14.69
CA SER A 221 -3.56 -29.01 -13.83
C SER A 221 -3.48 -28.26 -12.49
N LEU A 222 -4.63 -27.94 -11.88
CA LEU A 222 -4.68 -27.39 -10.51
C LEU A 222 -4.09 -28.38 -9.48
N ASP A 223 -4.12 -29.67 -9.78
CA ASP A 223 -3.55 -30.73 -8.93
C ASP A 223 -2.06 -30.97 -9.19
N ALA A 224 -1.45 -30.31 -10.18
CA ALA A 224 -0.03 -30.45 -10.44
C ALA A 224 0.77 -29.99 -9.22
N THR A 225 1.69 -30.83 -8.76
CA THR A 225 2.52 -30.57 -7.59
C THR A 225 3.96 -30.29 -7.95
N PHE A 226 4.62 -29.48 -7.13
CA PHE A 226 6.00 -29.05 -7.32
C PHE A 226 6.63 -28.66 -5.98
N LYS A 227 7.96 -28.61 -5.95
CA LYS A 227 8.74 -28.23 -4.77
C LYS A 227 9.20 -26.78 -4.90
N HIS A 228 9.14 -26.04 -3.80
CA HIS A 228 9.68 -24.68 -3.78
C HIS A 228 11.22 -24.72 -3.81
N PRO A 229 11.89 -23.94 -4.69
CA PRO A 229 13.36 -24.02 -4.84
C PRO A 229 14.15 -23.79 -3.54
N ARG A 230 13.62 -22.97 -2.62
CA ARG A 230 14.23 -22.69 -1.31
C ARG A 230 13.70 -23.57 -0.16
N ARG A 231 12.69 -24.40 -0.41
CA ARG A 231 12.04 -25.28 0.59
C ARG A 231 11.76 -26.66 -0.06
N PRO A 232 12.81 -27.41 -0.43
CA PRO A 232 12.68 -28.65 -1.20
C PRO A 232 12.01 -29.81 -0.43
N GLU A 233 11.82 -29.65 0.88
CA GLU A 233 11.08 -30.56 1.75
C GLU A 233 9.55 -30.39 1.66
N SER A 234 9.08 -29.24 1.16
CA SER A 234 7.65 -28.94 1.04
C SER A 234 7.19 -29.07 -0.41
N GLU A 235 6.00 -29.64 -0.60
CA GLU A 235 5.35 -29.79 -1.89
C GLU A 235 4.05 -28.96 -1.91
N TYR A 236 3.83 -28.25 -3.02
CA TYR A 236 2.72 -27.34 -3.22
C TYR A 236 1.97 -27.75 -4.49
N SER A 237 0.65 -27.64 -4.48
CA SER A 237 -0.15 -27.76 -5.70
C SER A 237 -0.35 -26.40 -6.35
N LEU A 238 -0.62 -26.38 -7.66
CA LEU A 238 -0.99 -25.15 -8.36
C LEU A 238 -2.25 -24.52 -7.73
N ARG A 239 -3.22 -25.33 -7.27
CA ARG A 239 -4.38 -24.83 -6.51
C ARG A 239 -3.96 -24.05 -5.26
N TRP A 240 -3.00 -24.56 -4.50
CA TRP A 240 -2.49 -23.87 -3.33
C TRP A 240 -1.88 -22.52 -3.71
N VAL A 241 -1.12 -22.46 -4.82
CA VAL A 241 -0.53 -21.22 -5.33
C VAL A 241 -1.60 -20.18 -5.66
N TYR A 242 -2.66 -20.54 -6.39
CA TYR A 242 -3.75 -19.58 -6.69
C TYR A 242 -4.38 -19.02 -5.41
N ILE A 243 -4.69 -19.88 -4.43
CA ILE A 243 -5.28 -19.46 -3.16
C ILE A 243 -4.33 -18.54 -2.39
N HIS A 244 -3.04 -18.90 -2.33
CA HIS A 244 -2.02 -18.09 -1.68
C HIS A 244 -1.88 -16.73 -2.36
N MET A 245 -1.83 -16.67 -3.69
CA MET A 245 -1.73 -15.42 -4.43
C MET A 245 -2.94 -14.50 -4.17
N ILE A 246 -4.15 -15.04 -4.15
CA ILE A 246 -5.35 -14.28 -3.78
C ILE A 246 -5.22 -13.70 -2.37
N GLU A 247 -4.75 -14.49 -1.41
CA GLU A 247 -4.55 -14.04 -0.02
C GLU A 247 -3.45 -12.98 0.11
N GLU A 248 -2.32 -13.15 -0.57
CA GLU A 248 -1.25 -12.16 -0.67
C GLU A 248 -1.79 -10.82 -1.18
N TYR A 249 -2.50 -10.83 -2.32
CA TYR A 249 -3.10 -9.59 -2.82
C TYR A 249 -4.15 -9.02 -1.88
N ALA A 250 -5.02 -9.83 -1.29
CA ALA A 250 -6.05 -9.33 -0.38
C ALA A 250 -5.41 -8.58 0.80
N ARG A 251 -4.33 -9.13 1.37
CA ARG A 251 -3.57 -8.49 2.44
C ARG A 251 -2.94 -7.17 1.98
N HIS A 252 -2.25 -7.17 0.84
CA HIS A 252 -1.55 -5.98 0.36
C HIS A 252 -2.49 -4.91 -0.20
N ASN A 253 -3.65 -5.28 -0.72
CA ASN A 253 -4.70 -4.33 -1.08
C ASN A 253 -5.25 -3.60 0.15
N GLY A 254 -5.42 -4.29 1.29
CA GLY A 254 -5.76 -3.63 2.55
C GLY A 254 -4.69 -2.65 3.04
N HIS A 255 -3.40 -2.93 2.81
CA HIS A 255 -2.34 -1.93 3.03
C HIS A 255 -2.44 -0.76 2.04
N ALA A 256 -2.72 -1.04 0.77
CA ALA A 256 -2.86 -0.03 -0.26
C ALA A 256 -4.01 0.96 0.04
N ASP A 257 -5.09 0.50 0.67
CA ASP A 257 -6.19 1.36 1.12
C ASP A 257 -5.73 2.43 2.10
N PHE A 258 -5.06 2.03 3.17
CA PHE A 258 -4.56 2.98 4.16
C PHE A 258 -3.50 3.91 3.57
N LEU A 259 -2.64 3.41 2.67
CA LEU A 259 -1.67 4.25 1.98
C LEU A 259 -2.37 5.29 1.11
N ARG A 260 -3.38 4.88 0.33
CA ARG A 260 -4.13 5.77 -0.55
C ARG A 260 -4.86 6.85 0.24
N GLU A 261 -5.61 6.46 1.27
CA GLU A 261 -6.32 7.40 2.14
C GLU A 261 -5.38 8.43 2.77
N ARG A 262 -4.16 8.01 3.15
CA ARG A 262 -3.16 8.92 3.71
C ARG A 262 -2.54 9.88 2.70
N ILE A 263 -2.52 9.54 1.41
CA ILE A 263 -1.97 10.37 0.33
C ILE A 263 -2.94 11.48 -0.06
N ASP A 264 -4.21 11.15 -0.33
CA ASP A 264 -5.18 12.08 -0.91
C ASP A 264 -6.59 12.03 -0.28
N GLY A 265 -6.79 11.21 0.75
CA GLY A 265 -8.09 11.04 1.41
C GLY A 265 -9.07 10.15 0.66
N ALA A 266 -8.70 9.58 -0.50
CA ALA A 266 -9.58 8.65 -1.21
C ALA A 266 -9.65 7.31 -0.46
N THR A 267 -10.87 6.82 -0.24
CA THR A 267 -11.11 5.57 0.49
C THR A 267 -11.24 4.37 -0.43
N GLY A 268 -10.60 3.27 -0.01
CA GLY A 268 -11.13 1.91 0.20
C GLY A 268 -12.47 1.44 -0.37
N ASP A 269 -12.49 0.17 -0.78
CA ASP A 269 -13.68 -0.69 -0.73
C ASP A 269 -13.63 -1.54 0.54
#